data_AF-A0A382NAY2-F1
#
_entry.id   AF-A0A382NAY2-F1
#
_cell.length_a   1.000
_cell.length_b   1.000
_cell.length_c   1.000
_cell.angle_alpha   90.00
_cell.angle_beta   90.00
_cell.angle_gamma   90.00
#
_symmetry.space_group_name_H-M   'P 1'
#
loop_
_entity.id
_entity.type
_entity.pdbx_description
1 polymer ?
#
loop_
_entity_poly.entity_id
_entity_poly.type
_entity_poly.pdbx_seq_one_letter_code
_entity_poly.pdbx_strand_id
1 'polypeptide(L)'
;MFKKYNDTPAAIAMGLLTLAMIFWTGLLLFSPETLLSDRGIDVSAVPIARFVGLTWLGFVVGVIFTFVNGPDGQKVFFNALLVAQIATAILNWYQYFRNDVGTPFDVIADVVITALLLFAYFRIRSRL
;
A
#
# COMPACT_ATOMS: atom_id res chain seq x y z
N MET A 1 -8.27 -17.97 8.20
CA MET A 1 -8.53 -16.78 7.35
C MET A 1 -8.56 -17.09 5.86
N PHE A 2 -7.51 -17.68 5.27
CA PHE A 2 -7.40 -17.85 3.81
C PHE A 2 -8.52 -18.64 3.12
N LYS A 3 -9.26 -19.51 3.83
CA LYS A 3 -10.42 -20.25 3.28
C LYS A 3 -11.50 -19.32 2.69
N LYS A 4 -11.70 -18.11 3.24
CA LYS A 4 -12.74 -17.18 2.75
C LYS A 4 -12.34 -16.48 1.44
N TYR A 5 -11.05 -16.34 1.17
CA TYR A 5 -10.55 -15.86 -0.12
C TYR A 5 -10.83 -16.85 -1.26
N ASN A 6 -10.95 -18.15 -0.94
CA ASN A 6 -11.12 -19.25 -1.91
C ASN A 6 -10.10 -19.23 -3.07
N ASP A 7 -8.96 -18.58 -2.85
CA ASP A 7 -7.84 -18.45 -3.78
C ASP A 7 -6.58 -18.24 -2.94
N THR A 8 -5.86 -19.33 -2.65
CA THR A 8 -4.66 -19.30 -1.80
C THR A 8 -3.56 -18.38 -2.34
N PRO A 9 -3.23 -18.39 -3.65
CA PRO A 9 -2.25 -17.45 -4.21
C PRO A 9 -2.62 -15.98 -4.01
N ALA A 10 -3.87 -15.60 -4.27
CA ALA A 10 -4.32 -14.22 -4.05
C ALA A 10 -4.25 -13.84 -2.57
N ALA A 11 -4.60 -14.75 -1.67
CA ALA A 11 -4.56 -14.49 -0.25
C ALA A 11 -3.13 -14.31 0.29
N ILE A 12 -2.15 -15.06 -0.24
CA ILE A 12 -0.73 -14.88 0.06
C ILE A 12 -0.25 -13.52 -0.45
N ALA A 13 -0.57 -13.18 -1.71
CA ALA A 13 -0.17 -11.90 -2.30
C ALA A 13 -0.74 -10.69 -1.50
N MET A 14 -2.02 -10.75 -1.13
CA MET A 14 -2.63 -9.75 -0.26
C MET A 14 -1.97 -9.71 1.12
N GLY A 15 -1.53 -10.86 1.65
CA GLY A 15 -0.87 -10.95 2.95
C GLY A 15 0.47 -10.24 2.95
N LEU A 16 1.30 -10.50 1.94
CA LEU A 16 2.58 -9.82 1.74
C LEU A 16 2.40 -8.32 1.54
N LEU A 17 1.42 -7.91 0.73
CA LEU A 17 1.05 -6.51 0.56
C LEU A 17 0.65 -5.86 1.89
N THR A 18 -0.17 -6.54 2.69
CA THR A 18 -0.62 -6.02 3.99
C THR A 18 0.55 -5.80 4.94
N LEU A 19 1.50 -6.73 4.99
CA LEU A 19 2.71 -6.58 5.79
C LEU A 19 3.50 -5.33 5.38
N ALA A 20 3.74 -5.16 4.08
CA ALA A 20 4.45 -3.98 3.58
C ALA A 20 3.71 -2.68 3.91
N MET A 21 2.39 -2.64 3.74
CA MET A 21 1.57 -1.48 4.10
C MET A 21 1.61 -1.17 5.60
N ILE A 22 1.67 -2.18 6.47
CA ILE A 22 1.80 -1.97 7.93
C ILE A 22 3.12 -1.29 8.26
N PHE A 23 4.24 -1.77 7.70
CA PHE A 23 5.55 -1.15 7.93
C PHE A 23 5.58 0.30 7.42
N TRP A 24 5.06 0.54 6.23
CA TRP A 24 5.00 1.89 5.65
C TRP A 24 4.13 2.84 6.45
N THR A 25 2.95 2.37 6.88
CA THR A 25 2.04 3.13 7.74
C THR A 25 2.69 3.43 9.09
N GLY A 26 3.38 2.46 9.68
CA GLY A 26 4.13 2.65 10.92
C GLY A 26 5.20 3.73 10.79
N LEU A 27 5.96 3.73 9.70
CA LEU A 27 6.98 4.74 9.41
C LEU A 27 6.37 6.15 9.32
N LEU A 28 5.25 6.31 8.60
CA LEU A 28 4.53 7.58 8.47
C LEU A 28 3.94 8.10 9.79
N LEU A 29 3.53 7.21 10.70
CA LEU A 29 2.88 7.61 11.95
C LEU A 29 3.87 7.86 13.09
N PHE A 30 4.86 6.98 13.23
CA PHE A 30 5.73 6.92 14.41
C PHE A 30 7.13 7.49 14.19
N SER A 31 7.63 7.47 12.95
CA SER A 31 8.94 8.06 12.61
C SER A 31 8.89 8.93 11.33
N PRO A 32 7.91 9.85 11.18
CA PRO A 32 7.78 10.67 9.98
C PRO A 32 8.97 11.62 9.78
N GLU A 33 9.64 12.06 10.85
CA GLU A 33 10.80 12.95 10.77
C GLU A 33 11.94 12.31 9.97
N THR A 34 12.26 11.05 10.26
CA THR A 34 13.27 10.26 9.52
C THR A 34 12.89 10.11 8.06
N LEU A 35 11.62 9.75 7.81
CA LEU A 35 11.12 9.58 6.45
C LEU A 35 11.25 10.85 5.61
N LEU A 36 10.92 11.99 6.20
CA LEU A 36 10.95 13.28 5.52
C LEU A 36 12.39 13.74 5.30
N SER A 37 13.27 13.61 6.31
CA SER A 37 14.67 14.00 6.20
C SER A 37 15.40 13.19 5.13
N ASP A 38 15.15 11.88 5.04
CA ASP A 38 15.78 11.00 4.06
C ASP A 38 15.39 11.36 2.62
N ARG A 39 14.26 12.07 2.45
CA ARG A 39 13.75 12.55 1.16
C ARG A 39 14.00 14.04 0.94
N GLY A 40 14.79 14.69 1.80
CA GLY A 40 15.04 16.13 1.73
C GLY A 40 13.77 16.99 1.87
N ILE A 41 12.72 16.45 2.50
CA ILE A 41 11.48 17.16 2.79
C ILE A 41 11.59 17.78 4.18
N ASP A 42 11.14 19.02 4.31
CA ASP A 42 11.15 19.73 5.59
C ASP A 42 10.27 19.01 6.65
N VAL A 43 10.81 18.88 7.87
CA VAL A 43 10.15 18.17 8.97
C VAL A 43 8.89 18.88 9.48
N SER A 44 8.65 20.14 9.12
CA SER A 44 7.35 20.80 9.36
C SER A 44 6.19 20.09 8.64
N ALA A 45 6.45 19.25 7.63
CA ALA A 45 5.46 18.44 6.94
C ALA A 45 5.01 17.19 7.74
N VAL A 46 5.53 16.94 8.94
CA VAL A 46 5.14 15.80 9.80
C VAL A 46 3.62 15.64 9.97
N PRO A 47 2.82 16.70 10.20
CA PRO A 47 1.36 16.55 10.30
C PRO A 47 0.73 15.97 9.03
N ILE A 48 1.23 16.36 7.85
CA ILE A 48 0.77 15.84 6.55
C ILE A 48 1.19 14.37 6.40
N ALA A 49 2.43 14.04 6.73
CA ALA A 49 2.92 12.66 6.69
C ALA A 49 2.06 11.72 7.55
N ARG A 50 1.72 12.15 8.77
CA ARG A 50 0.81 11.39 9.66
C ARG A 50 -0.61 11.29 9.10
N PHE A 51 -1.14 12.36 8.51
CA PHE A 51 -2.46 12.32 7.88
C PHE A 51 -2.52 11.31 6.72
N VAL A 52 -1.49 11.28 5.88
CA VAL A 52 -1.33 10.26 4.83
C VAL A 52 -1.21 8.87 5.47
N GLY A 53 -0.42 8.71 6.54
CA GLY A 53 -0.31 7.47 7.30
C GLY A 53 -1.67 6.95 7.81
N LEU A 54 -2.51 7.83 8.36
CA LEU A 54 -3.86 7.48 8.81
C LEU A 54 -4.77 7.03 7.65
N THR A 55 -4.58 7.60 6.46
CA THR A 55 -5.32 7.19 5.26
C THR A 55 -4.92 5.75 4.85
N TRP A 56 -3.62 5.46 4.84
CA TRP A 56 -3.11 4.11 4.59
C TRP A 56 -3.52 3.10 5.67
N LEU A 57 -3.60 3.52 6.93
CA LEU A 57 -4.13 2.70 8.01
C LEU A 57 -5.57 2.25 7.73
N GLY A 58 -6.41 3.13 7.18
CA GLY A 58 -7.76 2.76 6.73
C GLY A 58 -7.75 1.65 5.68
N PHE A 59 -6.85 1.71 4.71
CA PHE A 59 -6.67 0.65 3.73
C PHE A 59 -6.16 -0.65 4.36
N VAL A 60 -5.18 -0.59 5.28
CA VAL A 60 -4.68 -1.76 6.02
C VAL A 60 -5.82 -2.46 6.76
N VAL A 61 -6.64 -1.71 7.50
CA VAL A 61 -7.80 -2.25 8.22
C VAL A 61 -8.79 -2.90 7.26
N GLY A 62 -9.07 -2.25 6.12
CA GLY A 62 -9.94 -2.80 5.08
C GLY A 62 -9.45 -4.16 4.56
N VAL A 63 -8.15 -4.28 4.23
CA VAL A 63 -7.57 -5.56 3.77
C VAL A 63 -7.62 -6.63 4.88
N ILE A 64 -7.34 -6.26 6.13
CA ILE A 64 -7.46 -7.17 7.28
C ILE A 64 -8.90 -7.71 7.38
N PHE A 65 -9.90 -6.83 7.25
CA PHE A 65 -11.30 -7.27 7.24
C PHE A 65 -11.65 -8.12 6.03
N THR A 66 -11.02 -7.92 4.88
CA THR A 66 -11.16 -8.85 3.75
C THR A 66 -10.68 -10.26 4.09
N PHE A 67 -9.60 -10.43 4.86
CA PHE A 67 -9.17 -11.77 5.31
C PHE A 67 -10.17 -12.45 6.27
N VAL A 68 -10.89 -11.66 7.05
CA VAL A 68 -11.86 -12.14 8.04
C VAL A 68 -13.22 -12.40 7.41
N ASN A 69 -13.64 -11.58 6.46
CA ASN A 69 -15.00 -11.59 5.91
C ASN A 69 -15.09 -12.13 4.47
N GLY A 70 -13.98 -12.18 3.76
CA GLY A 70 -13.93 -12.50 2.33
C GLY A 70 -14.00 -11.24 1.45
N PRO A 71 -13.66 -11.35 0.15
CA PRO A 71 -13.63 -10.23 -0.80
C PRO A 71 -15.00 -9.85 -1.39
N ASP A 72 -16.06 -10.60 -1.05
CA ASP A 72 -17.35 -10.48 -1.73
C ASP A 72 -17.98 -9.09 -1.53
N GLY A 73 -18.29 -8.39 -2.63
CA GLY A 73 -18.95 -7.08 -2.61
C GLY A 73 -18.05 -5.89 -2.23
N GLN A 74 -16.72 -6.08 -2.19
CA GLN A 74 -15.75 -5.05 -1.81
C GLN A 74 -15.14 -4.29 -3.00
N LYS A 75 -15.78 -4.32 -4.19
CA LYS A 75 -15.28 -3.68 -5.42
C LYS A 75 -14.84 -2.23 -5.25
N VAL A 76 -15.61 -1.40 -4.55
CA VAL A 76 -15.27 0.02 -4.35
C VAL A 76 -13.99 0.16 -3.54
N PHE A 77 -13.83 -0.63 -2.47
CA PHE A 77 -12.64 -0.64 -1.62
C PHE A 77 -11.39 -1.06 -2.42
N PHE A 78 -11.47 -2.17 -3.15
CA PHE A 78 -10.34 -2.67 -3.95
C PHE A 78 -9.97 -1.72 -5.09
N ASN A 79 -10.95 -1.06 -5.73
CA ASN A 79 -10.67 -0.05 -6.73
C ASN A 79 -9.99 1.19 -6.12
N ALA A 80 -10.43 1.64 -4.94
CA ALA A 80 -9.80 2.75 -4.24
C ALA A 80 -8.34 2.41 -3.84
N LEU A 81 -8.11 1.21 -3.31
CA LEU A 81 -6.77 0.70 -3.00
C LEU A 81 -5.89 0.63 -4.26
N LEU A 82 -6.43 0.13 -5.36
CA LEU A 82 -5.72 0.05 -6.64
C LEU A 82 -5.29 1.44 -7.15
N VAL A 83 -6.21 2.41 -7.14
CA VAL A 83 -5.91 3.77 -7.55
C VAL A 83 -4.87 4.41 -6.63
N ALA A 84 -4.99 4.25 -5.32
CA ALA A 84 -4.03 4.78 -4.34
C ALA A 84 -2.62 4.19 -4.53
N GLN A 85 -2.53 2.87 -4.75
CA GLN A 85 -1.26 2.20 -4.99
C GLN A 85 -0.62 2.65 -6.31
N ILE A 86 -1.38 2.73 -7.40
CA ILE A 86 -0.86 3.21 -8.69
C ILE A 86 -0.40 4.67 -8.60
N ALA A 87 -1.16 5.55 -7.93
CA ALA A 87 -0.76 6.93 -7.73
C ALA A 87 0.55 7.05 -6.94
N THR A 88 0.74 6.21 -5.92
CA THR A 88 1.96 6.13 -5.12
C THR A 88 3.14 5.64 -5.95
N ALA A 89 2.92 4.63 -6.79
CA ALA A 89 3.94 4.13 -7.72
C ALA A 89 4.41 5.21 -8.68
N ILE A 90 3.47 5.92 -9.31
CA ILE A 90 3.79 7.03 -10.22
C ILE A 90 4.62 8.09 -9.50
N LEU A 91 4.25 8.47 -8.26
CA LEU A 91 4.99 9.47 -7.49
C LEU A 91 6.41 9.00 -7.16
N ASN A 92 6.57 7.77 -6.65
CA ASN A 92 7.88 7.23 -6.28
C ASN A 92 8.79 7.10 -7.51
N TRP A 93 8.26 6.67 -8.64
CA TRP A 93 9.02 6.58 -9.89
C TRP A 93 9.42 7.97 -10.40
N TYR A 94 8.51 8.94 -10.33
CA TYR A 94 8.81 10.32 -10.67
C TYR A 94 9.95 10.88 -9.80
N GLN A 95 9.89 10.65 -8.49
CA GLN A 95 10.92 11.10 -7.55
C GLN A 95 12.30 10.46 -7.82
N TYR A 96 12.32 9.18 -8.18
CA TYR A 96 13.55 8.46 -8.50
C TYR A 96 14.15 8.86 -9.85
N PHE A 97 13.35 8.85 -10.92
CA PHE A 97 13.87 9.08 -12.28
C PHE A 97 14.12 10.56 -12.60
N ARG A 98 13.44 11.49 -11.93
CA ARG A 98 13.46 12.91 -12.33
C ARG A 98 14.00 13.86 -11.27
N ASN A 99 13.84 13.55 -9.99
CA ASN A 99 14.21 14.46 -8.91
C ASN A 99 15.43 13.99 -8.10
N ASP A 100 15.97 12.78 -8.34
CA ASP A 100 17.05 12.16 -7.56
C ASP A 100 16.80 12.13 -6.02
N VAL A 101 15.52 12.22 -5.62
CA VAL A 101 15.09 12.19 -4.21
C VAL A 101 14.69 10.77 -3.79
N GLY A 102 14.25 9.94 -4.74
CA GLY A 102 13.84 8.57 -4.47
C GLY A 102 15.03 7.63 -4.32
N THR A 103 14.89 6.60 -3.49
CA THR A 103 15.87 5.51 -3.44
C THR A 103 15.46 4.38 -4.40
N PRO A 104 16.42 3.64 -4.99
CA PRO A 104 16.11 2.43 -5.76
C PRO A 104 15.27 1.42 -4.95
N PHE A 105 15.52 1.34 -3.64
CA PHE A 105 14.78 0.45 -2.74
C PHE A 105 13.29 0.81 -2.64
N ASP A 106 12.95 2.10 -2.50
CA ASP A 106 11.56 2.56 -2.46
C ASP A 106 10.82 2.22 -3.76
N VAL A 107 11.46 2.42 -4.91
CA VAL A 107 10.89 2.10 -6.23
C VAL A 107 10.68 0.59 -6.41
N ILE A 108 11.68 -0.22 -6.06
CA ILE A 108 11.59 -1.68 -6.18
C ILE A 108 10.49 -2.22 -5.25
N ALA A 109 10.46 -1.77 -3.99
CA ALA A 109 9.44 -2.19 -3.03
C ALA A 109 8.04 -1.85 -3.56
N ASP A 110 7.86 -0.65 -4.10
CA ASP A 110 6.57 -0.21 -4.60
C ASP A 110 6.14 -0.95 -5.88
N VAL A 111 7.07 -1.28 -6.79
CA VAL A 111 6.81 -2.18 -7.93
C VAL A 111 6.32 -3.55 -7.45
N VAL A 112 6.98 -4.12 -6.45
CA VAL A 112 6.61 -5.44 -5.90
C VAL A 112 5.22 -5.40 -5.29
N ILE A 113 4.91 -4.40 -4.47
CA ILE A 113 3.59 -4.25 -3.83
C ILE A 113 2.50 -4.04 -4.89
N THR A 114 2.76 -3.20 -5.89
CA THR A 114 1.84 -2.95 -7.00
C THR A 114 1.58 -4.23 -7.81
N ALA A 115 2.62 -5.02 -8.09
CA ALA A 115 2.47 -6.29 -8.78
C ALA A 115 1.68 -7.32 -7.96
N LEU A 116 1.93 -7.41 -6.66
CA LEU A 116 1.16 -8.28 -5.74
C LEU A 116 -0.31 -7.87 -5.70
N LEU A 117 -0.61 -6.56 -5.64
CA LEU A 117 -1.97 -6.05 -5.66
C LEU A 117 -2.68 -6.40 -6.97
N LEU A 118 -2.06 -6.11 -8.11
CA LEU A 118 -2.63 -6.42 -9.42
C LEU A 118 -2.88 -7.91 -9.58
N PHE A 119 -1.91 -8.75 -9.21
CA PHE A 119 -2.03 -10.19 -9.24
C PHE A 119 -3.23 -10.67 -8.40
N ALA A 120 -3.32 -10.23 -7.14
CA ALA A 120 -4.42 -10.60 -6.26
C ALA A 120 -5.76 -10.08 -6.80
N TYR A 121 -5.82 -8.81 -7.20
CA TYR A 121 -7.00 -8.14 -7.72
C TYR A 121 -7.59 -8.90 -8.92
N PHE A 122 -6.78 -9.25 -9.92
CA PHE A 122 -7.27 -9.97 -11.09
C PHE A 122 -7.78 -11.37 -10.77
N ARG A 123 -7.22 -12.04 -9.75
CA ARG A 123 -7.67 -13.37 -9.32
C ARG A 123 -9.00 -13.33 -8.57
N ILE A 124 -9.24 -12.29 -7.78
CA ILE A 124 -10.47 -12.17 -6.98
C ILE A 124 -11.55 -11.30 -7.64
N ARG A 125 -11.28 -10.67 -8.79
CA ARG A 125 -12.17 -9.69 -9.43
C ARG A 125 -13.60 -10.17 -9.70
N SER A 126 -13.80 -11.47 -9.87
CA SER A 126 -15.13 -12.07 -10.11
C SER A 126 -16.00 -12.07 -8.86
N ARG A 127 -15.38 -11.94 -7.69
CA ARG A 127 -16.01 -11.92 -6.38
C ARG A 127 -16.18 -10.51 -5.81
N LEU A 128 -15.36 -9.56 -6.28
CA LEU A 128 -15.38 -8.17 -5.82
C LEU A 128 -16.69 -7.45 -6.10
#